data_AF-A0A2S5M7Z3-F1
#
_entry.id   AF-A0A2S5M7Z3-F1
#
_cell.length_a   1.000
_cell.length_b   1.000
_cell.length_c   1.000
_cell.angle_alpha   90.00
_cell.angle_beta   90.00
_cell.angle_gamma   90.00
#
_symmetry.space_group_name_H-M   'P 1'
#
loop_
_entity.id
_entity.type
_entity.pdbx_description
1 polymer ?
#
loop_
_entity_poly.entity_id
_entity_poly.type
_entity_poly.pdbx_seq_one_letter_code
_entity_poly.pdbx_strand_id
1 'polypeptide(L)'
;MNDAFASLPFDTRAPDRDVQSPSPHLLDELALHGYRPLDDEPDPRPLPSSDAASLALEAAVEALSGLFLETRLEADLPDLLWSFANLFHRTVDRIDRELDDNETAQRRAQAEQDGSEIRSVELERLIALGLTLTERRNAFEFFRDHLAELYATETGSVWRPRSGSKVNHRALTAALIDSRDFLNAKKLAETQVLLPPGPRIAFAGGVDCNDHQRIWDALDKVHAKHPDMVLL
;
A
#
# COMPACT_ATOMS: atom_id res chain seq x y z
N MET A 1 56.15 6.03 26.46
CA MET A 1 55.55 4.90 25.73
C MET A 1 54.21 4.63 26.39
N ASN A 2 53.16 4.70 25.58
CA ASN A 2 51.72 4.52 25.85
C ASN A 2 50.93 5.77 26.24
N ASP A 3 50.12 6.14 25.26
CA ASP A 3 49.29 7.33 25.10
C ASP A 3 48.07 7.37 26.01
N ALA A 4 47.75 8.59 26.42
CA ALA A 4 46.52 8.96 27.06
C ALA A 4 45.37 8.95 26.05
N PHE A 5 44.35 8.12 26.29
CA PHE A 5 43.08 8.18 25.58
C PHE A 5 42.36 9.49 25.93
N ALA A 6 42.35 10.43 24.99
CA ALA A 6 41.54 11.64 25.06
C ALA A 6 40.06 11.28 24.80
N SER A 7 39.20 11.55 25.79
CA SER A 7 37.75 11.46 25.69
C SER A 7 37.21 12.64 24.89
N LEU A 8 36.80 12.41 23.65
CA LEU A 8 35.98 13.37 22.89
C LEU A 8 34.48 13.04 23.12
N PRO A 9 33.62 14.05 23.34
CA PRO A 9 32.18 13.81 23.47
C PRO A 9 31.60 13.50 22.10
N PHE A 10 30.97 12.34 21.96
CA PHE A 10 30.13 12.01 20.81
C PHE A 10 28.85 12.86 20.87
N ASP A 11 28.90 14.05 20.27
CA ASP A 11 27.70 14.76 19.88
C ASP A 11 27.22 14.16 18.55
N THR A 12 26.40 13.11 18.64
CA THR A 12 25.63 12.60 17.51
C THR A 12 24.17 12.95 17.76
N ARG A 13 23.84 14.22 17.51
CA ARG A 13 22.45 14.61 17.26
C ARG A 13 22.00 13.91 15.98
N ALA A 14 21.44 12.72 16.13
CA ALA A 14 20.66 12.10 15.07
C ALA A 14 19.56 13.09 14.68
N PRO A 15 19.34 13.37 13.38
CA PRO A 15 18.13 14.07 13.00
C PRO A 15 16.96 13.16 13.42
N ASP A 16 16.02 13.71 14.18
CA ASP A 16 14.71 13.11 14.42
C ASP A 16 14.15 12.70 13.06
N ARG A 17 14.28 11.42 12.73
CA ARG A 17 13.36 10.80 11.79
C ARG A 17 12.08 10.71 12.59
N ASP A 18 11.19 11.67 12.35
CA ASP A 18 9.77 11.45 12.56
C ASP A 18 9.43 10.12 11.88
N VAL A 19 9.40 9.04 12.68
CA VAL A 19 8.78 7.79 12.30
C VAL A 19 7.29 8.09 12.37
N GLN A 20 6.80 8.81 11.37
CA GLN A 20 5.37 8.87 11.12
C GLN A 20 4.95 7.43 10.87
N SER A 21 4.11 6.92 11.77
CA SER A 21 3.45 5.64 11.57
C SER A 21 2.77 5.66 10.20
N PRO A 22 2.91 4.63 9.35
CA PRO A 22 2.23 4.52 8.05
C PRO A 22 0.71 4.32 8.18
N SER A 23 0.15 4.47 9.39
CA SER A 23 -1.25 4.27 9.75
C SER A 23 -2.25 5.10 8.92
N PRO A 24 -2.03 6.41 8.61
CA PRO A 24 -3.12 7.23 8.07
C PRO A 24 -3.39 7.04 6.57
N HIS A 25 -2.35 6.84 5.75
CA HIS A 25 -2.44 7.05 4.30
C HIS A 25 -3.05 5.90 3.47
N LEU A 26 -3.11 4.67 3.98
CA LEU A 26 -3.45 3.52 3.14
C LEU A 26 -4.97 3.29 2.93
N LEU A 27 -5.84 4.03 3.63
CA LEU A 27 -7.28 4.05 3.29
C LEU A 27 -7.62 5.20 2.34
N ASP A 28 -6.69 6.15 2.13
CA ASP A 28 -6.86 7.29 1.24
C ASP A 28 -6.45 7.00 -0.21
N GLU A 29 -5.71 5.92 -0.46
CA GLU A 29 -5.25 5.56 -1.80
C GLU A 29 -6.11 4.43 -2.42
N LEU A 30 -6.76 4.81 -3.53
CA LEU A 30 -7.55 4.02 -4.49
C LEU A 30 -9.06 3.96 -4.22
N ALA A 31 -9.78 4.97 -4.72
CA ALA A 31 -11.18 4.85 -5.08
C ALA A 31 -11.38 5.41 -6.49
N LEU A 32 -11.18 4.55 -7.51
CA LEU A 32 -11.62 4.87 -8.87
C LEU A 32 -12.62 3.83 -9.41
N HIS A 33 -12.63 2.58 -8.92
CA HIS A 33 -13.59 1.54 -9.33
C HIS A 33 -13.87 0.51 -8.21
N GLY A 34 -14.97 0.64 -7.46
CA GLY A 34 -15.38 -0.34 -6.45
C GLY A 34 -16.51 -1.26 -6.93
N TYR A 35 -16.31 -2.51 -7.30
CA TYR A 35 -17.40 -3.40 -7.74
C TYR A 35 -18.14 -4.08 -6.56
N ARG A 36 -19.48 -4.10 -6.56
CA ARG A 36 -20.28 -4.81 -5.54
C ARG A 36 -20.64 -6.23 -5.99
N PRO A 37 -20.64 -7.24 -5.10
CA PRO A 37 -21.00 -8.62 -5.43
C PRO A 37 -22.41 -8.87 -6.00
N LEU A 38 -23.20 -7.84 -6.29
CA LEU A 38 -24.57 -7.93 -6.82
C LEU A 38 -24.90 -6.87 -7.89
N ASP A 39 -23.99 -5.94 -8.19
CA ASP A 39 -24.21 -4.89 -9.18
C ASP A 39 -23.09 -4.95 -10.21
N ASP A 40 -23.46 -5.00 -11.50
CA ASP A 40 -22.52 -4.95 -12.62
C ASP A 40 -21.88 -3.56 -12.81
N GLU A 41 -22.34 -2.57 -12.06
CA GLU A 41 -21.84 -1.20 -12.11
C GLU A 41 -20.77 -0.95 -11.03
N PRO A 42 -19.66 -0.29 -11.39
CA PRO A 42 -18.70 0.20 -10.41
C PRO A 42 -19.38 1.16 -9.42
N ASP A 43 -19.32 0.85 -8.13
CA ASP A 43 -19.62 1.73 -7.01
C ASP A 43 -18.45 2.72 -6.81
N PRO A 44 -18.68 4.02 -7.05
CA PRO A 44 -17.64 5.04 -6.94
C PRO A 44 -17.45 5.52 -5.49
N ARG A 45 -18.22 5.01 -4.51
CA ARG A 45 -18.10 5.48 -3.13
C ARG A 45 -16.74 5.08 -2.52
N PRO A 46 -16.07 6.00 -1.82
CA PRO A 46 -14.81 5.69 -1.16
C PRO A 46 -15.03 4.79 0.06
N LEU A 47 -13.96 4.09 0.45
CA LEU A 47 -13.86 3.51 1.79
C LEU A 47 -13.82 4.61 2.86
N PRO A 48 -14.19 4.31 4.12
CA PRO A 48 -13.98 5.26 5.21
C PRO A 48 -12.47 5.51 5.39
N SER A 49 -12.11 6.76 5.71
CA SER A 49 -10.73 7.07 6.11
C SER A 49 -10.38 6.35 7.40
N SER A 50 -9.08 6.15 7.63
CA SER A 50 -8.56 5.45 8.81
C SER A 50 -8.98 6.13 10.09
N ASP A 51 -8.85 7.46 10.16
CA ASP A 51 -9.26 8.26 11.31
C ASP A 51 -10.77 8.17 11.60
N ALA A 52 -11.61 8.26 10.55
CA ALA A 52 -13.05 8.17 10.72
C ALA A 52 -13.48 6.78 11.21
N ALA A 53 -12.82 5.74 10.71
CA ALA A 53 -13.06 4.37 11.15
C ALA A 53 -12.59 4.13 12.59
N SER A 54 -11.38 4.59 12.96
CA SER A 54 -10.87 4.47 14.34
C SER A 54 -11.80 5.15 15.33
N LEU A 55 -12.15 6.41 15.08
CA LEU A 55 -13.06 7.17 15.95
C LEU A 55 -14.41 6.46 16.14
N ALA A 56 -14.97 5.89 15.07
CA ALA A 56 -16.23 5.16 15.15
C ALA A 56 -16.11 3.86 15.95
N LEU A 57 -15.00 3.13 15.81
CA LEU A 57 -14.74 1.89 16.53
C LEU A 57 -14.46 2.15 18.02
N GLU A 58 -13.69 3.19 18.33
CA GLU A 58 -13.45 3.67 19.70
C GLU A 58 -14.77 4.03 20.39
N ALA A 59 -15.61 4.84 19.75
CA ALA A 59 -16.91 5.22 20.29
C ALA A 59 -17.83 4.00 20.50
N ALA A 60 -17.78 3.01 19.61
CA ALA A 60 -18.54 1.77 19.76
C ALA A 60 -18.05 0.94 20.95
N VAL A 61 -16.73 0.81 21.12
CA VAL A 61 -16.14 0.09 22.26
C VAL A 61 -16.46 0.82 23.57
N GLU A 62 -16.30 2.14 23.63
CA GLU A 62 -16.62 2.93 24.82
C GLU A 62 -18.09 2.77 25.24
N ALA A 63 -19.01 2.87 24.28
CA ALA A 63 -20.43 2.68 24.55
C ALA A 63 -20.76 1.25 25.03
N LEU A 64 -20.12 0.22 24.45
CA LEU A 64 -20.29 -1.16 24.89
C LEU A 64 -19.69 -1.40 26.28
N SER A 65 -18.47 -0.91 26.54
CA SER A 65 -17.82 -1.00 27.85
C SER A 65 -18.65 -0.31 28.91
N GLY A 66 -19.19 0.89 28.65
CA GLY A 66 -20.02 1.64 29.59
C GLY A 66 -21.32 0.94 30.02
N LEU A 67 -21.83 -0.02 29.24
CA LEU A 67 -22.98 -0.84 29.64
C LEU A 67 -22.62 -1.95 30.64
N PHE A 68 -21.35 -2.37 30.68
CA PHE A 68 -20.88 -3.54 31.42
C PHE A 68 -20.07 -3.16 32.66
N LEU A 69 -19.21 -2.15 32.55
CA LEU A 69 -18.37 -1.66 33.64
C LEU A 69 -19.23 -1.19 34.83
N GLU A 70 -18.78 -1.50 36.05
CA GLU A 70 -19.48 -1.18 37.30
C GLU A 70 -20.87 -1.84 37.43
N THR A 71 -21.14 -2.86 36.62
CA THR A 71 -22.37 -3.65 36.69
C THR A 71 -22.07 -5.12 37.00
N ARG A 72 -23.12 -5.91 37.25
CA ARG A 72 -22.98 -7.36 37.41
C ARG A 72 -22.56 -8.09 36.13
N LEU A 73 -22.55 -7.41 34.99
CA LEU A 73 -22.15 -7.94 33.68
C LEU A 73 -20.68 -7.71 33.38
N GLU A 74 -19.92 -7.00 34.23
CA GLU A 74 -18.53 -6.63 33.94
C GLU A 74 -17.65 -7.84 33.58
N ALA A 75 -17.90 -9.00 34.20
CA ALA A 75 -17.19 -10.25 33.91
C ALA A 75 -17.40 -10.77 32.47
N ASP A 76 -18.48 -10.37 31.80
CA ASP A 76 -18.83 -10.76 30.42
C ASP A 76 -18.24 -9.81 29.36
N LEU A 77 -17.69 -8.65 29.76
CA LEU A 77 -17.13 -7.65 28.85
C LEU A 77 -16.01 -8.21 27.96
N PRO A 78 -15.04 -9.00 28.46
CA PRO A 78 -13.99 -9.56 27.60
C PRO A 78 -14.55 -10.44 26.48
N ASP A 79 -15.53 -11.31 26.76
CA ASP A 79 -16.11 -12.18 25.74
C ASP A 79 -16.91 -11.39 24.69
N LEU A 80 -17.57 -10.30 25.10
CA LEU A 80 -18.25 -9.37 24.20
C LEU A 80 -17.25 -8.68 23.25
N LEU A 81 -16.24 -8.00 23.80
CA LEU A 81 -15.26 -7.26 23.00
C LEU A 81 -14.45 -8.21 22.10
N TRP A 82 -14.12 -9.40 22.61
CA TRP A 82 -13.49 -10.45 21.80
C TRP A 82 -14.35 -10.81 20.58
N SER A 83 -15.66 -10.98 20.80
CA SER A 83 -16.61 -11.33 19.74
C SER A 83 -16.79 -10.20 18.73
N PHE A 84 -16.67 -8.95 19.17
CA PHE A 84 -16.77 -7.77 18.31
C PHE A 84 -15.60 -7.70 17.32
N ALA A 85 -14.35 -7.81 17.78
CA ALA A 85 -13.18 -7.93 16.90
C ALA A 85 -13.27 -9.17 15.98
N ASN A 86 -13.79 -10.29 16.52
CA ASN A 86 -13.94 -11.53 15.76
C ASN A 86 -15.00 -11.47 14.64
N LEU A 87 -15.93 -10.51 14.66
CA LEU A 87 -16.85 -10.25 13.55
C LEU A 87 -16.07 -9.85 12.28
N PHE A 88 -15.13 -8.92 12.44
CA PHE A 88 -14.32 -8.40 11.34
C PHE A 88 -13.33 -9.45 10.85
N HIS A 89 -12.73 -10.23 11.77
CA HIS A 89 -11.89 -11.36 11.40
C HIS A 89 -12.61 -12.38 10.51
N ARG A 90 -13.82 -12.81 10.89
CA ARG A 90 -14.61 -13.74 10.07
C ARG A 90 -15.01 -13.15 8.71
N THR A 91 -15.15 -11.83 8.64
CA THR A 91 -15.42 -11.14 7.38
C THR A 91 -14.19 -11.15 6.47
N VAL A 92 -12.99 -10.92 7.02
CA VAL A 92 -11.72 -11.09 6.30
C VAL A 92 -11.60 -12.50 5.73
N ASP A 93 -11.82 -13.55 6.54
CA ASP A 93 -11.72 -14.96 6.09
C ASP A 93 -12.73 -15.32 4.99
N ARG A 94 -13.86 -14.60 4.92
CA ARG A 94 -14.82 -14.76 3.82
C ARG A 94 -14.35 -14.06 2.56
N ILE A 95 -13.83 -12.84 2.68
CA ILE A 95 -13.30 -12.08 1.55
C ILE A 95 -12.06 -12.78 0.97
N ASP A 96 -11.20 -13.37 1.79
CA ASP A 96 -10.05 -14.14 1.31
C ASP A 96 -10.46 -15.32 0.42
N ARG A 97 -11.54 -16.04 0.79
CA ARG A 97 -12.10 -17.08 -0.08
C ARG A 97 -12.68 -16.53 -1.37
N GLU A 98 -13.36 -15.38 -1.31
CA GLU A 98 -13.86 -14.67 -2.51
C GLU A 98 -12.68 -14.24 -3.42
N LEU A 99 -11.54 -13.83 -2.84
CA LEU A 99 -10.31 -13.50 -3.56
C LEU A 99 -9.68 -14.74 -4.23
N ASP A 100 -9.56 -15.85 -3.51
CA ASP A 100 -9.00 -17.10 -4.06
C ASP A 100 -9.82 -17.59 -5.27
N ASP A 101 -11.14 -17.51 -5.18
CA ASP A 101 -12.06 -17.83 -6.27
C ASP A 101 -11.90 -16.87 -7.46
N ASN A 102 -11.79 -15.56 -7.18
CA ASN A 102 -11.56 -14.54 -8.20
C ASN A 102 -10.21 -14.71 -8.90
N GLU A 103 -9.13 -15.00 -8.17
CA GLU A 103 -7.80 -15.27 -8.75
C GLU A 103 -7.82 -16.49 -9.66
N THR A 104 -8.53 -17.54 -9.24
CA THR A 104 -8.72 -18.75 -10.05
C THR A 104 -9.47 -18.41 -11.35
N ALA A 105 -10.53 -17.61 -11.25
CA ALA A 105 -11.27 -17.13 -12.41
C ALA A 105 -10.42 -16.27 -13.35
N GLN A 106 -9.60 -15.35 -12.82
CA GLN A 106 -8.67 -14.54 -13.60
C GLN A 106 -7.66 -15.40 -14.36
N ARG A 107 -7.02 -16.37 -13.70
CA ARG A 107 -6.05 -17.28 -14.35
C ARG A 107 -6.70 -18.08 -15.47
N ARG A 108 -7.93 -18.56 -15.26
CA ARG A 108 -8.71 -19.26 -16.28
C ARG A 108 -9.05 -18.34 -17.45
N ALA A 109 -9.55 -17.14 -17.18
CA ALA A 109 -9.91 -16.15 -18.20
C ALA A 109 -8.70 -15.71 -19.03
N GLN A 110 -7.50 -15.64 -18.44
CA GLN A 110 -6.24 -15.39 -19.15
C GLN A 110 -5.85 -16.56 -20.06
N ALA A 111 -5.98 -17.80 -19.56
CA ALA A 111 -5.64 -18.99 -20.35
C ALA A 111 -6.60 -19.24 -21.52
N GLU A 112 -7.87 -18.82 -21.38
CA GLU A 112 -8.91 -18.94 -22.40
C GLU A 112 -8.98 -17.73 -23.36
N GLN A 113 -8.02 -16.79 -23.30
CA GLN A 113 -8.01 -15.63 -24.20
C GLN A 113 -7.89 -16.06 -25.67
N ASP A 114 -8.82 -15.56 -26.48
CA ASP A 114 -8.88 -15.76 -27.93
C ASP A 114 -8.72 -14.45 -28.72
N GLY A 115 -8.48 -13.34 -28.02
CA GLY A 115 -8.37 -12.00 -28.60
C GLY A 115 -9.71 -11.33 -28.90
N SER A 116 -10.84 -11.92 -28.49
CA SER A 116 -12.15 -11.28 -28.63
C SER A 116 -12.38 -10.20 -27.57
N GLU A 117 -13.05 -9.12 -27.96
CA GLU A 117 -13.45 -8.02 -27.06
C GLU A 117 -14.25 -8.52 -25.84
N ILE A 118 -15.11 -9.52 -26.05
CA ILE A 118 -15.93 -10.09 -24.97
C ILE A 118 -15.03 -10.69 -23.88
N ARG A 119 -14.03 -11.49 -24.27
CA ARG A 119 -13.10 -12.12 -23.32
C ARG A 119 -12.16 -11.11 -22.67
N SER A 120 -11.77 -10.06 -23.38
CA SER A 120 -11.00 -8.95 -22.80
C SER A 120 -11.81 -8.23 -21.71
N VAL A 121 -13.07 -7.87 -22.00
CA VAL A 121 -13.95 -7.20 -21.04
C VAL A 121 -14.27 -8.08 -19.83
N GLU A 122 -14.47 -9.39 -20.02
CA GLU A 122 -14.66 -10.34 -18.92
C GLU A 122 -13.45 -10.37 -17.98
N LEU A 123 -12.24 -10.40 -18.54
CA LEU A 123 -11.00 -10.36 -17.75
C LEU A 123 -10.85 -9.02 -17.00
N GLU A 124 -11.12 -7.90 -17.66
CA GLU A 124 -11.08 -6.57 -17.02
C GLU A 124 -12.05 -6.48 -15.84
N ARG A 125 -13.26 -7.02 -15.96
CA ARG A 125 -14.23 -7.10 -14.86
C ARG A 125 -13.72 -7.93 -13.69
N LEU A 126 -13.10 -9.08 -13.97
CA LEU A 126 -12.53 -9.94 -12.93
C LEU A 126 -11.38 -9.24 -12.20
N ILE A 127 -10.52 -8.50 -12.92
CA ILE A 127 -9.43 -7.70 -12.36
C ILE A 127 -10.00 -6.59 -11.47
N ALA A 128 -11.00 -5.85 -11.95
CA ALA A 128 -11.65 -4.79 -11.18
C ALA A 128 -12.29 -5.33 -9.89
N LEU A 129 -12.98 -6.47 -9.98
CA LEU A 129 -13.52 -7.16 -8.81
C LEU A 129 -12.42 -7.58 -7.81
N GLY A 130 -11.31 -8.12 -8.31
CA GLY A 130 -10.17 -8.50 -7.46
C GLY A 130 -9.56 -7.31 -6.71
N LEU A 131 -9.46 -6.15 -7.37
CA LEU A 131 -9.03 -4.90 -6.73
C LEU A 131 -9.98 -4.51 -5.60
N THR A 132 -11.29 -4.50 -5.86
CA THR A 132 -12.28 -4.14 -4.84
C THR A 132 -12.30 -5.13 -3.66
N LEU A 133 -12.17 -6.43 -3.93
CA LEU A 133 -12.08 -7.44 -2.86
C LEU A 133 -10.82 -7.22 -2.00
N THR A 134 -9.71 -6.83 -2.62
CA THR A 134 -8.46 -6.50 -1.92
C THR A 134 -8.63 -5.27 -1.03
N GLU A 135 -9.21 -4.19 -1.56
CA GLU A 135 -9.49 -2.96 -0.81
C GLU A 135 -10.41 -3.23 0.39
N ARG A 136 -11.50 -4.00 0.17
CA ARG A 136 -12.41 -4.43 1.23
C ARG A 136 -11.67 -5.25 2.29
N ARG A 137 -10.87 -6.25 1.90
CA ARG A 137 -10.09 -7.04 2.85
C ARG A 137 -9.21 -6.14 3.72
N ASN A 138 -8.47 -5.22 3.11
CA ASN A 138 -7.57 -4.32 3.82
C ASN A 138 -8.32 -3.44 4.85
N ALA A 139 -9.50 -2.94 4.50
CA ALA A 139 -10.34 -2.19 5.44
C ALA A 139 -10.81 -3.05 6.62
N PHE A 140 -11.30 -4.28 6.35
CA PHE A 140 -11.74 -5.19 7.41
C PHE A 140 -10.60 -5.72 8.27
N GLU A 141 -9.39 -5.90 7.73
CA GLU A 141 -8.17 -6.19 8.50
C GLU A 141 -7.82 -5.04 9.43
N PHE A 142 -7.90 -3.79 8.93
CA PHE A 142 -7.68 -2.59 9.75
C PHE A 142 -8.67 -2.51 10.92
N PHE A 143 -9.97 -2.69 10.67
CA PHE A 143 -10.98 -2.69 11.73
C PHE A 143 -10.72 -3.77 12.78
N ARG A 144 -10.42 -5.00 12.35
CA ARG A 144 -10.05 -6.12 13.24
C ARG A 144 -8.85 -5.77 14.10
N ASP A 145 -7.80 -5.19 13.51
CA ASP A 145 -6.55 -4.92 14.19
C ASP A 145 -6.67 -3.77 15.18
N HIS A 146 -7.38 -2.71 14.82
CA HIS A 146 -7.66 -1.62 15.73
C HIS A 146 -8.57 -2.07 16.89
N LEU A 147 -9.60 -2.88 16.63
CA LEU A 147 -10.41 -3.47 17.72
C LEU A 147 -9.60 -4.43 18.60
N ALA A 148 -8.59 -5.10 18.06
CA ALA A 148 -7.68 -5.94 18.85
C ALA A 148 -6.80 -5.11 19.80
N GLU A 149 -6.40 -3.89 19.40
CA GLU A 149 -5.72 -2.92 20.25
C GLU A 149 -6.65 -2.41 21.35
N LEU A 150 -7.86 -2.00 21.00
CA LEU A 150 -8.87 -1.56 21.97
C LEU A 150 -9.23 -2.66 22.97
N TYR A 151 -9.40 -3.90 22.49
CA TYR A 151 -9.58 -5.06 23.37
C TYR A 151 -8.44 -5.20 24.39
N ALA A 152 -7.18 -5.01 23.96
CA ALA A 152 -6.03 -5.11 24.85
C ALA A 152 -6.01 -3.99 25.87
N THR A 153 -6.38 -2.77 25.49
CA THR A 153 -6.53 -1.63 26.38
C THR A 153 -7.63 -1.87 27.44
N GLU A 154 -8.81 -2.34 27.03
CA GLU A 154 -9.97 -2.52 27.91
C GLU A 154 -9.82 -3.73 28.85
N THR A 155 -9.20 -4.82 28.38
CA THR A 155 -9.17 -6.11 29.12
C THR A 155 -7.80 -6.46 29.71
N GLY A 156 -6.74 -5.73 29.33
CA GLY A 156 -5.35 -6.06 29.68
C GLY A 156 -4.82 -7.33 29.01
N SER A 157 -5.58 -7.97 28.14
CA SER A 157 -5.24 -9.23 27.47
C SER A 157 -5.10 -9.05 25.96
N VAL A 158 -4.21 -9.80 25.32
CA VAL A 158 -4.05 -9.72 23.86
C VAL A 158 -5.19 -10.44 23.15
N TRP A 159 -5.86 -9.76 22.21
CA TRP A 159 -6.84 -10.40 21.36
C TRP A 159 -6.19 -11.40 20.39
N ARG A 160 -6.74 -12.61 20.30
CA ARG A 160 -6.37 -13.62 19.29
C ARG A 160 -7.61 -14.37 18.83
N PRO A 161 -7.69 -14.76 17.55
CA PRO A 161 -8.76 -15.62 17.10
C PRO A 161 -8.65 -17.00 17.76
N ARG A 162 -9.80 -17.63 18.05
CA ARG A 162 -9.87 -18.94 18.71
C ARG A 162 -9.48 -20.07 17.76
N SER A 163 -9.60 -19.82 16.46
CA SER A 163 -9.26 -20.74 15.37
C SER A 163 -8.67 -19.94 14.22
N GLY A 164 -7.78 -20.55 13.44
CA GLY A 164 -7.15 -19.89 12.28
C GLY A 164 -5.96 -19.01 12.64
N SER A 165 -5.36 -18.40 11.61
CA SER A 165 -4.23 -17.51 11.73
C SER A 165 -4.67 -16.06 11.61
N LYS A 166 -4.08 -15.17 12.40
CA LYS A 166 -4.19 -13.72 12.22
C LYS A 166 -3.16 -13.28 11.18
N VAL A 167 -3.45 -13.52 9.90
CA VAL A 167 -2.63 -12.98 8.80
C VAL A 167 -3.05 -11.52 8.56
N ASN A 168 -2.06 -10.68 8.29
CA ASN A 168 -2.28 -9.29 7.87
C ASN A 168 -1.58 -9.12 6.51
N HIS A 169 -2.39 -8.97 5.46
CA HIS A 169 -1.92 -8.88 4.09
C HIS A 169 -1.47 -7.46 3.74
N ARG A 170 -1.92 -6.44 4.48
CA ARG A 170 -1.40 -5.07 4.35
C ARG A 170 0.09 -4.99 4.69
N ALA A 171 0.52 -5.62 5.79
CA ALA A 171 1.94 -5.65 6.15
C ALA A 171 2.79 -6.36 5.08
N LEU A 172 2.26 -7.43 4.49
CA LEU A 172 2.90 -8.13 3.37
C LEU A 172 2.99 -7.24 2.12
N THR A 173 1.90 -6.54 1.79
CA THR A 173 1.82 -5.66 0.61
C THR A 173 2.76 -4.48 0.74
N ALA A 174 2.79 -3.81 1.90
CA ALA A 174 3.71 -2.72 2.18
C ALA A 174 5.17 -3.19 2.06
N ALA A 175 5.53 -4.33 2.66
CA ALA A 175 6.87 -4.88 2.54
C ALA A 175 7.26 -5.25 1.10
N LEU A 176 6.31 -5.73 0.28
CA LEU A 176 6.54 -6.05 -1.13
C LEU A 176 6.68 -4.79 -2.00
N ILE A 177 5.88 -3.76 -1.76
CA ILE A 177 5.99 -2.46 -2.44
C ILE A 177 7.33 -1.82 -2.11
N ASP A 178 7.68 -1.73 -0.82
CA ASP A 178 8.97 -1.21 -0.36
C ASP A 178 10.13 -2.00 -0.97
N SER A 179 10.02 -3.32 -1.07
CA SER A 179 11.01 -4.16 -1.73
C SER A 179 11.13 -3.85 -3.23
N ARG A 180 10.02 -3.62 -3.93
CA ARG A 180 10.03 -3.30 -5.37
C ARG A 180 10.61 -1.90 -5.61
N ASP A 181 10.23 -0.93 -4.80
CA ASP A 181 10.74 0.44 -4.88
C ASP A 181 12.21 0.51 -4.53
N PHE A 182 12.66 -0.24 -3.53
CA PHE A 182 14.08 -0.42 -3.24
C PHE A 182 14.84 -1.03 -4.43
N LEU A 183 14.30 -2.07 -5.07
CA LEU A 183 14.92 -2.68 -6.26
C LEU A 183 14.95 -1.72 -7.46
N ASN A 184 13.90 -0.91 -7.65
CA ASN A 184 13.86 0.12 -8.69
C ASN A 184 14.85 1.26 -8.42
N ALA A 185 14.92 1.75 -7.18
CA ALA A 185 15.87 2.77 -6.76
C ALA A 185 17.31 2.29 -6.92
N LYS A 186 17.60 1.02 -6.56
CA LYS A 186 18.89 0.39 -6.81
C LYS A 186 19.22 0.32 -8.29
N LYS A 187 18.29 -0.14 -9.14
CA LYS A 187 18.48 -0.16 -10.60
C LYS A 187 18.74 1.23 -11.17
N LEU A 188 18.02 2.25 -10.71
CA LEU A 188 18.24 3.64 -11.12
C LEU A 188 19.62 4.12 -10.68
N ALA A 189 20.07 3.83 -9.46
CA ALA A 189 21.41 4.17 -8.98
C ALA A 189 22.51 3.47 -9.80
N GLU A 190 22.38 2.16 -10.07
CA GLU A 190 23.30 1.41 -10.92
C GLU A 190 23.32 1.93 -12.37
N THR A 191 22.16 2.29 -12.91
CA THR A 191 22.03 2.87 -14.25
C THR A 191 22.61 4.28 -14.32
N GLN A 192 22.46 5.09 -13.26
CA GLN A 192 23.03 6.43 -13.18
C GLN A 192 24.57 6.43 -13.12
N VAL A 193 25.18 5.41 -12.51
CA VAL A 193 26.65 5.24 -12.51
C VAL A 193 27.19 4.93 -13.92
N LEU A 194 26.39 4.29 -14.77
CA LEU A 194 26.73 3.97 -16.16
C LEU A 194 26.49 5.13 -17.14
N LEU A 195 25.92 6.25 -16.68
CA LEU A 195 25.59 7.39 -17.52
C LEU A 195 26.66 8.47 -17.35
N PRO A 196 27.26 8.98 -18.44
CA PRO A 196 28.23 10.06 -18.35
C PRO A 196 27.60 11.30 -17.71
N PRO A 197 28.33 12.01 -16.83
CA PRO A 197 27.82 13.17 -16.13
C PRO A 197 27.59 14.33 -17.11
N GLY A 198 26.40 14.94 -17.07
CA GLY A 198 26.11 16.12 -17.87
C GLY A 198 24.64 16.26 -18.32
N PRO A 199 24.20 17.45 -18.76
CA PRO A 199 22.90 17.68 -19.37
C PRO A 199 22.70 16.79 -20.61
N ARG A 200 21.63 15.99 -20.59
CA ARG A 200 21.30 15.07 -21.67
C ARG A 200 20.58 15.80 -22.80
N ILE A 201 21.14 15.75 -23.99
CA ILE A 201 20.56 16.36 -25.17
C ILE A 201 20.18 15.22 -26.12
N ALA A 202 18.89 15.09 -26.40
CA ALA A 202 18.39 14.18 -27.43
C ALA A 202 18.14 14.97 -28.71
N PHE A 203 18.66 14.47 -29.83
CA PHE A 203 18.35 15.01 -31.15
C PHE A 203 17.27 14.14 -31.81
N ALA A 204 16.12 14.74 -32.10
CA ALA A 204 15.03 14.08 -32.80
C ALA A 204 14.82 14.71 -34.18
N GLY A 205 15.17 13.98 -35.24
CA GLY A 205 14.96 14.37 -36.64
C GLY A 205 14.03 13.38 -37.35
N GLY A 206 13.20 13.88 -38.27
CA GLY A 206 12.40 13.04 -39.17
C GLY A 206 13.23 12.37 -40.27
N VAL A 207 12.61 11.51 -41.08
CA VAL A 207 13.27 10.67 -42.10
C VAL A 207 14.05 11.46 -43.16
N ASP A 208 13.71 12.74 -43.35
CA ASP A 208 14.33 13.66 -44.32
C ASP A 208 15.36 14.64 -43.71
N CYS A 209 15.82 14.40 -42.47
CA CYS A 209 16.77 15.30 -41.79
C CYS A 209 18.23 15.03 -42.20
N ASN A 210 18.62 15.46 -43.42
CA ASN A 210 19.96 15.24 -43.98
C ASN A 210 20.84 16.51 -44.04
N ASP A 211 20.36 17.65 -43.55
CA ASP A 211 21.13 18.89 -43.50
C ASP A 211 22.05 18.91 -42.27
N HIS A 212 23.18 18.22 -42.40
CA HIS A 212 24.20 18.09 -41.35
C HIS A 212 24.66 19.45 -40.82
N GLN A 213 24.75 20.47 -41.67
CA GLN A 213 25.29 21.77 -41.28
C GLN A 213 24.35 22.49 -40.30
N ARG A 214 23.04 22.39 -40.52
CA ARG A 214 22.04 22.88 -39.57
C ARG A 214 22.03 22.12 -38.24
N ILE A 215 22.30 20.82 -38.27
CA ILE A 215 22.38 19.99 -37.07
C ILE A 215 23.58 20.40 -36.22
N TRP A 216 24.76 20.55 -36.84
CA TRP A 216 25.96 21.03 -36.15
C TRP A 216 25.78 22.43 -35.57
N ASP A 217 25.24 23.38 -36.34
CA ASP A 217 24.97 24.74 -35.86
C ASP A 217 24.03 24.77 -34.64
N ALA A 218 23.08 23.84 -34.57
CA ALA A 218 22.16 23.73 -33.45
C ALA A 218 22.85 23.10 -32.22
N LEU A 219 23.61 22.03 -32.42
CA LEU A 219 24.35 21.36 -31.34
C LEU A 219 25.45 22.26 -30.78
N ASP A 220 26.17 23.02 -31.61
CA ASP A 220 27.19 23.97 -31.17
C ASP A 220 26.62 25.10 -30.30
N LYS A 221 25.41 25.57 -30.64
CA LYS A 221 24.69 26.57 -29.81
C LYS A 221 24.27 26.02 -28.45
N VAL A 222 23.94 24.72 -28.39
CA VAL A 222 23.60 24.05 -27.13
C VAL A 222 24.86 23.78 -26.32
N HIS A 223 25.93 23.31 -26.95
CA HIS A 223 27.23 23.05 -26.33
C HIS A 223 27.86 24.33 -25.76
N ALA A 224 27.69 25.48 -26.43
CA ALA A 224 28.14 26.77 -25.91
C ALA A 224 27.44 27.18 -24.59
N LYS A 225 26.25 26.63 -24.31
CA LYS A 225 25.49 26.87 -23.06
C LYS A 225 25.65 25.75 -22.04
N HIS A 226 25.90 24.53 -22.51
CA HIS A 226 26.07 23.32 -21.71
C HIS A 226 27.34 22.59 -22.16
N PRO A 227 28.53 23.03 -21.69
CA PRO A 227 29.83 22.49 -22.14
C PRO A 227 30.04 21.01 -21.76
N ASP A 228 29.27 20.53 -20.79
CA ASP A 228 29.26 19.15 -20.29
C ASP A 228 28.12 18.33 -20.90
N MET A 229 27.46 18.80 -21.97
CA MET A 229 26.33 18.07 -22.55
C MET A 229 26.74 16.69 -23.08
N VAL A 230 25.83 15.73 -22.89
CA VAL A 230 25.94 14.38 -23.43
C VAL A 230 24.84 14.21 -24.48
N LEU A 231 25.24 13.91 -25.71
CA LEU A 231 24.32 13.53 -26.78
C LEU A 231 23.87 12.08 -26.57
N LEU A 232 22.56 11.86 -26.49
CA LEU A 232 21.94 10.53 -26.37
C LEU A 232 21.52 9.96 -27.72
#